data_AF-A9FQP6-F1
#
_entry.id   AF-A9FQP6-F1
#
_cell.length_a   1.000
_cell.length_b   1.000
_cell.length_c   1.000
_cell.angle_alpha   90.00
_cell.angle_beta   90.00
_cell.angle_gamma   90.00
#
_symmetry.space_group_name_H-M   'P 1'
#
loop_
_entity.id
_entity.type
_entity.pdbx_description
1 polymer ?
#
loop_
_entity_poly.entity_id
_entity_poly.type
_entity_poly.pdbx_seq_one_letter_code
_entity_poly.pdbx_strand_id
1 'polypeptide(L)'
;MVNTSIARSRRRSRERGAAVFIVVLVITMLTAIGLFAAHAATLSTIASGHERRMTQTHYLTEYAMQLAIAEIEQKGGLEMIPRSTSCSVITDECWSLLPHTFNATEALLEPPAAGPPETPGSLGRADVQWIAKVEITDKIRPAIGNRAGSDMGGPNPVSVDYCTVTMSARLIAWPDGSAIATAGSQESMSVVADILCSK
;
A
#
# COMPACT_ATOMS: atom_id res chain seq x y z
N MET A 1 -42.13 -48.40 59.39
CA MET A 1 -40.98 -48.82 58.57
C MET A 1 -40.82 -47.83 57.41
N VAL A 2 -39.83 -46.95 57.47
CA VAL A 2 -39.61 -45.91 56.44
C VAL A 2 -38.74 -46.51 55.33
N ASN A 3 -39.25 -46.48 54.09
CA ASN A 3 -38.63 -47.09 52.90
C ASN A 3 -37.26 -46.47 52.55
N THR A 4 -36.19 -47.08 53.05
CA THR A 4 -34.79 -46.71 52.78
C THR A 4 -34.36 -46.95 51.32
N SER A 5 -35.10 -47.75 50.55
CA SER A 5 -34.82 -48.03 49.13
C SER A 5 -35.08 -46.82 48.21
N ILE A 6 -36.11 -46.02 48.50
CA ILE A 6 -36.46 -44.83 47.71
C ILE A 6 -35.41 -43.73 47.88
N ALA A 7 -34.87 -43.57 49.10
CA ALA A 7 -33.84 -42.57 49.41
C ALA A 7 -32.51 -42.84 48.67
N ARG A 8 -32.11 -44.11 48.50
CA ARG A 8 -30.91 -44.49 47.71
C ARG A 8 -31.09 -44.30 46.21
N SER A 9 -32.26 -44.64 45.67
CA SER A 9 -32.57 -44.44 44.24
C SER A 9 -32.56 -42.96 43.86
N ARG A 10 -33.13 -42.09 44.72
CA ARG A 10 -33.09 -40.62 44.54
C ARG A 10 -31.68 -40.03 44.58
N ARG A 11 -30.77 -40.61 45.37
CA ARG A 11 -29.35 -40.19 45.43
C ARG A 11 -28.61 -40.49 44.13
N ARG A 12 -28.76 -41.70 43.57
CA ARG A 12 -28.15 -42.10 42.29
C ARG A 12 -28.71 -41.35 41.09
N SER A 13 -30.00 -41.00 41.10
CA SER A 13 -30.62 -40.18 40.05
C SER A 13 -30.06 -38.75 40.03
N ARG A 14 -29.77 -38.16 41.21
CA ARG A 14 -29.15 -36.84 41.32
C ARG A 14 -27.69 -36.81 40.87
N GLU A 15 -26.93 -37.88 41.10
CA GLU A 15 -25.52 -37.99 40.65
C GLU A 15 -25.41 -38.02 39.12
N ARG A 16 -26.36 -38.66 38.43
CA ARG A 16 -26.38 -38.69 36.95
C ARG A 16 -26.70 -37.34 36.32
N GLY A 17 -27.60 -36.55 36.93
CA GLY A 17 -27.91 -35.20 36.45
C GLY A 17 -26.74 -34.22 36.57
N ALA A 18 -25.96 -34.32 37.67
CA ALA A 18 -24.78 -33.48 37.89
C ALA A 18 -23.66 -33.78 36.87
N ALA A 19 -23.42 -35.05 36.55
CA ALA A 19 -22.42 -35.43 35.54
C ALA A 19 -22.79 -34.89 34.15
N VAL A 20 -24.05 -35.01 33.74
CA VAL A 20 -24.53 -34.48 32.45
C VAL A 20 -24.40 -32.95 32.40
N PHE A 21 -24.71 -32.25 33.49
CA PHE A 21 -24.55 -30.79 33.56
C PHE A 21 -23.10 -30.35 33.36
N ILE A 22 -22.14 -31.02 34.02
CA ILE A 22 -20.71 -30.71 33.87
C ILE A 22 -20.26 -30.94 32.43
N VAL A 23 -20.67 -32.04 31.79
CA VAL A 23 -20.30 -32.33 30.41
C VAL A 23 -20.84 -31.27 29.45
N VAL A 24 -22.11 -30.87 29.59
CA VAL A 24 -22.69 -29.81 28.76
C VAL A 24 -21.96 -28.49 28.99
N LEU A 25 -21.64 -28.14 30.23
CA LEU A 25 -20.89 -26.93 30.56
C LEU A 25 -19.49 -26.92 29.93
N VAL A 26 -18.79 -28.06 29.94
CA VAL A 26 -17.47 -28.20 29.30
C VAL A 26 -17.60 -28.07 27.78
N ILE A 27 -18.60 -28.74 27.17
CA ILE A 27 -18.84 -28.64 25.72
C ILE A 27 -19.17 -27.20 25.32
N THR A 28 -20.01 -26.49 26.07
CA THR A 28 -20.35 -25.09 25.75
C THR A 28 -19.15 -24.16 25.91
N MET A 29 -18.33 -24.33 26.96
CA MET A 29 -17.09 -23.56 27.10
C MET A 29 -16.11 -23.83 25.94
N LEU A 30 -15.88 -25.10 25.58
CA LEU A 30 -15.01 -25.45 24.46
C LEU A 30 -15.53 -24.90 23.13
N THR A 31 -16.84 -24.94 22.91
CA THR A 31 -17.48 -24.38 21.71
C THR A 31 -17.33 -22.86 21.65
N ALA A 32 -17.54 -22.17 22.77
CA ALA A 32 -17.37 -20.72 22.86
C ALA A 32 -15.92 -20.29 22.55
N ILE A 33 -14.93 -21.03 23.07
CA ILE A 33 -13.51 -20.79 22.77
C ILE A 33 -13.22 -21.04 21.28
N GLY A 34 -13.75 -22.12 20.71
CA GLY A 34 -13.59 -22.43 19.29
C GLY A 34 -14.16 -21.34 18.37
N LEU A 35 -15.36 -20.84 18.68
CA LEU A 35 -15.98 -19.74 17.93
C LEU A 35 -15.16 -18.44 18.04
N PHE A 36 -14.69 -18.10 19.24
CA PHE A 36 -13.84 -16.93 19.43
C PHE A 36 -12.53 -17.04 18.65
N ALA A 37 -11.88 -18.20 18.69
CA ALA A 37 -10.64 -18.45 17.95
C ALA A 37 -10.85 -18.34 16.43
N ALA A 38 -11.93 -18.91 15.89
CA ALA A 38 -12.27 -18.80 14.48
C ALA A 38 -12.52 -17.34 14.05
N HIS A 39 -13.22 -16.57 14.89
CA HIS A 39 -13.47 -15.16 14.64
C HIS A 39 -12.17 -14.34 14.67
N ALA A 40 -11.30 -14.57 15.66
CA ALA A 40 -10.01 -13.89 15.77
C ALA A 40 -9.09 -14.21 14.56
N ALA A 41 -9.04 -15.46 14.12
CA ALA A 41 -8.27 -15.86 12.95
C ALA A 41 -8.79 -15.20 11.66
N THR A 42 -10.11 -15.07 11.51
CA THR A 42 -10.74 -14.40 10.37
C THR A 42 -10.37 -12.91 10.35
N LEU A 43 -10.48 -12.22 11.49
CA LEU A 43 -10.13 -10.81 11.60
C LEU A 43 -8.65 -10.56 11.32
N SER A 44 -7.78 -11.43 11.84
CA SER A 44 -6.34 -11.38 11.56
C SER A 44 -6.04 -11.52 10.07
N THR A 45 -6.74 -12.44 9.39
CA THR A 45 -6.57 -12.66 7.95
C THR A 45 -7.00 -11.45 7.13
N ILE A 46 -8.11 -10.82 7.50
CA ILE A 46 -8.59 -9.58 6.86
C ILE A 46 -7.61 -8.43 7.09
N ALA A 47 -7.13 -8.26 8.32
CA ALA A 47 -6.16 -7.22 8.68
C ALA A 47 -4.86 -7.36 7.89
N SER A 48 -4.29 -8.57 7.83
CA SER A 48 -3.09 -8.85 7.01
C SER A 48 -3.34 -8.61 5.52
N GLY A 49 -4.56 -8.84 5.02
CA GLY A 49 -4.94 -8.51 3.65
C GLY A 49 -4.89 -7.00 3.37
N HIS A 50 -5.37 -6.17 4.30
CA HIS A 50 -5.30 -4.70 4.17
C HIS A 50 -3.86 -4.18 4.24
N GLU A 51 -3.05 -4.71 5.15
CA GLU A 51 -1.63 -4.34 5.28
C GLU A 51 -0.86 -4.61 3.97
N ARG A 52 -1.05 -5.79 3.38
CA ARG A 52 -0.43 -6.13 2.09
C ARG A 52 -0.80 -5.16 0.97
N ARG A 53 -2.08 -4.79 0.87
CA ARG A 53 -2.55 -3.82 -0.13
C ARG A 53 -1.95 -2.43 0.07
N MET A 54 -1.82 -2.00 1.33
CA MET A 54 -1.15 -0.75 1.67
C MET A 54 0.32 -0.78 1.22
N THR A 55 1.06 -1.84 1.57
CA THR A 55 2.46 -2.00 1.15
C THR A 55 2.64 -2.01 -0.37
N GLN A 56 1.76 -2.68 -1.12
CA GLN A 56 1.80 -2.66 -2.58
C GLN A 56 1.56 -1.25 -3.14
N THR A 57 0.58 -0.53 -2.59
CA THR A 57 0.26 0.85 -3.00
C THR A 57 1.43 1.79 -2.69
N HIS A 58 2.15 1.52 -1.59
CA HIS A 58 3.34 2.27 -1.20
C HIS A 58 4.45 2.13 -2.23
N TYR A 59 4.81 0.90 -2.56
CA TYR A 59 5.83 0.65 -3.59
C TYR A 59 5.43 1.22 -4.95
N LEU A 60 4.17 1.09 -5.36
CA LEU A 60 3.69 1.72 -6.59
C LEU A 60 3.85 3.25 -6.57
N THR A 61 3.62 3.88 -5.41
CA THR A 61 3.75 5.33 -5.25
C THR A 61 5.21 5.76 -5.33
N GLU A 62 6.12 4.99 -4.73
CA GLU A 62 7.56 5.20 -4.86
C GLU A 62 8.03 5.06 -6.30
N TYR A 63 7.60 4.01 -7.00
CA TYR A 63 7.93 3.83 -8.42
C TYR A 63 7.38 4.96 -9.29
N ALA A 64 6.16 5.44 -9.02
CA ALA A 64 5.60 6.58 -9.73
C ALA A 64 6.45 7.85 -9.57
N MET A 65 7.00 8.10 -8.37
CA MET A 65 7.94 9.20 -8.16
C MET A 65 9.26 8.99 -8.90
N GLN A 66 9.86 7.81 -8.82
CA GLN A 66 11.11 7.50 -9.52
C GLN A 66 10.96 7.64 -11.04
N LEU A 67 9.83 7.19 -11.59
CA LEU A 67 9.48 7.35 -13.00
C LEU A 67 9.30 8.81 -13.39
N ALA A 68 8.70 9.64 -12.52
CA ALA A 68 8.60 11.07 -12.74
C ALA A 68 9.99 11.72 -12.82
N ILE A 69 10.92 11.35 -11.92
CA ILE A 69 12.31 11.83 -11.97
C ILE A 69 13.00 11.38 -13.26
N ALA A 70 12.87 10.10 -13.62
CA ALA A 70 13.47 9.57 -14.84
C ALA A 70 12.96 10.28 -16.11
N GLU A 71 11.67 10.60 -16.18
CA GLU A 71 11.10 11.37 -17.30
C GLU A 71 11.68 12.79 -17.36
N ILE A 72 11.83 13.47 -16.21
CA ILE A 72 12.47 14.79 -16.13
C ILE A 72 13.90 14.74 -16.67
N GLU A 73 14.68 13.76 -16.22
CA GLU A 73 16.07 13.57 -16.66
C GLU A 73 16.14 13.25 -18.15
N GLN A 74 15.26 12.37 -18.64
CA GLN A 74 15.19 11.99 -20.05
C GLN A 74 14.85 13.18 -20.96
N LYS A 75 14.00 14.11 -20.51
CA LYS A 75 13.65 15.34 -21.23
C LYS A 75 14.73 16.43 -21.14
N GLY A 76 15.75 16.25 -20.29
CA GLY A 76 16.84 17.21 -20.12
C GLY A 76 16.57 18.28 -19.07
N GLY A 77 15.59 18.07 -18.18
CA GLY A 77 15.33 18.93 -17.03
C GLY A 77 13.88 19.36 -16.90
N LEU A 78 13.55 19.92 -15.74
CA LEU A 78 12.19 20.34 -15.39
C LEU A 78 11.66 21.44 -16.31
N GLU A 79 12.53 22.34 -16.79
CA GLU A 79 12.12 23.43 -17.68
C GLU A 79 11.68 22.95 -19.06
N MET A 80 12.08 21.75 -19.46
CA MET A 80 11.66 21.13 -20.72
C MET A 80 10.27 20.50 -20.63
N ILE A 81 9.71 20.37 -19.43
CA ILE A 81 8.36 19.85 -19.20
C ILE A 81 7.38 21.03 -19.19
N PRO A 82 6.25 20.93 -19.92
CA PRO A 82 5.25 21.98 -19.91
C PRO A 82 4.67 22.15 -18.51
N ARG A 83 4.58 23.41 -18.07
CA ARG A 83 3.91 23.76 -16.81
C ARG A 83 2.44 23.34 -16.88
N SER A 84 1.91 22.93 -15.73
CA SER A 84 0.51 22.53 -15.59
C SER A 84 -0.25 23.57 -14.78
N THR A 85 -1.43 23.94 -15.25
CA THR A 85 -2.39 24.75 -14.49
C THR A 85 -3.32 23.90 -13.61
N SER A 86 -3.16 22.58 -13.63
CA SER A 86 -4.07 21.62 -13.00
C SER A 86 -3.52 21.00 -11.71
N CYS A 87 -2.61 21.68 -11.05
CA CYS A 87 -2.06 21.23 -9.78
C CYS A 87 -3.03 21.44 -8.63
N SER A 88 -2.96 20.56 -7.62
CA SER A 88 -3.81 20.67 -6.44
C SER A 88 -3.37 21.79 -5.49
N VAL A 89 -2.12 22.23 -5.59
CA VAL A 89 -1.55 23.34 -4.81
C VAL A 89 -1.51 24.60 -5.67
N ILE A 90 -1.97 25.72 -5.11
CA ILE A 90 -1.93 27.03 -5.77
C ILE A 90 -0.52 27.59 -5.63
N THR A 91 0.29 27.45 -6.68
CA THR A 91 1.65 28.01 -6.79
C THR A 91 1.87 28.56 -8.18
N ASP A 92 2.76 29.54 -8.32
CA ASP A 92 3.06 30.19 -9.61
C ASP A 92 3.82 29.25 -10.59
N GLU A 93 4.55 28.27 -10.04
CA GLU A 93 5.30 27.29 -10.82
C GLU A 93 4.91 25.87 -10.40
N CYS A 94 4.14 25.20 -11.26
CA CYS A 94 3.77 23.82 -11.04
C CYS A 94 3.86 22.96 -12.31
N TRP A 95 4.26 21.71 -12.13
CA TRP A 95 4.27 20.68 -13.14
C TRP A 95 3.45 19.49 -12.67
N SER A 96 2.75 18.83 -13.60
CA SER A 96 2.00 17.62 -13.31
C SER A 96 2.39 16.54 -14.30
N LEU A 97 2.81 15.40 -13.75
CA LEU A 97 3.21 14.22 -14.48
C LEU A 97 2.23 13.09 -14.15
N LEU A 98 1.99 12.24 -15.14
CA LEU A 98 1.11 11.07 -15.02
C LEU A 98 1.94 9.81 -15.32
N PRO A 99 2.66 9.28 -14.31
CA PRO A 99 3.63 8.21 -14.54
C PRO A 99 3.04 6.95 -15.18
N HIS A 100 1.77 6.65 -14.92
CA HIS A 100 1.06 5.52 -15.52
C HIS A 100 1.03 5.55 -17.07
N THR A 101 1.24 6.73 -17.69
CA THR A 101 1.30 6.90 -19.14
C THR A 101 2.70 6.74 -19.74
N PHE A 102 3.74 6.56 -18.92
CA PHE A 102 5.11 6.46 -19.40
C PHE A 102 5.40 5.05 -19.92
N ASN A 103 6.20 4.93 -20.98
CA ASN A 103 6.48 3.63 -21.61
C ASN A 103 7.23 2.64 -20.70
N ALA A 104 7.83 3.10 -19.60
CA ALA A 104 8.63 2.29 -18.69
C ALA A 104 7.82 1.60 -17.56
N THR A 105 6.53 1.90 -17.40
CA THR A 105 5.71 1.40 -16.29
C THR A 105 5.44 -0.11 -16.35
N GLU A 106 5.24 -0.66 -17.54
CA GLU A 106 4.89 -2.09 -17.69
C GLU A 106 6.03 -3.04 -17.30
N ALA A 107 7.29 -2.58 -17.34
CA ALA A 107 8.46 -3.40 -17.03
C ALA A 107 8.86 -3.38 -15.54
N LEU A 108 8.39 -2.40 -14.77
CA LEU A 108 8.67 -2.26 -13.33
C LEU A 108 7.72 -3.11 -12.46
N LEU A 109 6.55 -3.44 -13.02
CA LEU A 109 5.68 -4.45 -12.44
C LEU A 109 6.22 -5.81 -12.85
N GLU A 110 6.69 -6.57 -11.86
CA GLU A 110 7.33 -7.87 -12.05
C GLU A 110 6.48 -8.75 -13.01
N PRO A 111 7.05 -9.23 -14.14
CA PRO A 111 6.29 -10.01 -15.09
C PRO A 111 5.77 -11.28 -14.40
N PRO A 112 4.55 -11.72 -14.73
CA PRO A 112 3.90 -12.80 -14.00
C PRO A 112 4.77 -14.06 -14.03
N ALA A 113 5.20 -14.51 -12.86
CA ALA A 113 5.80 -15.83 -12.73
C ALA A 113 4.81 -16.87 -13.27
N ALA A 114 5.27 -17.73 -14.17
CA ALA A 114 4.45 -18.77 -14.79
C ALA A 114 3.99 -19.79 -13.73
N GLY A 115 2.80 -19.60 -13.15
CA GLY A 115 2.25 -20.50 -12.15
C GLY A 115 0.76 -20.25 -11.83
N PRO A 116 0.05 -21.26 -11.29
CA PRO A 116 -1.38 -21.18 -11.01
C PRO A 116 -1.71 -20.16 -9.89
N PRO A 117 -2.81 -19.38 -10.01
CA PRO A 117 -3.07 -18.19 -9.19
C PRO A 117 -3.62 -18.44 -7.77
N GLU A 118 -3.74 -19.69 -7.31
CA GLU A 118 -4.68 -20.04 -6.22
C GLU A 118 -4.06 -20.75 -5.01
N THR A 119 -2.86 -20.37 -4.56
CA THR A 119 -2.39 -20.87 -3.25
C THR A 119 -3.00 -20.02 -2.12
N PRO A 120 -3.80 -20.61 -1.20
CA PRO A 120 -4.30 -19.89 -0.04
C PRO A 120 -3.13 -19.36 0.81
N GLY A 121 -3.08 -18.04 1.01
CA GLY A 121 -1.97 -17.37 1.70
C GLY A 121 -0.91 -16.77 0.78
N SER A 122 -0.91 -17.12 -0.52
CA SER A 122 -0.19 -16.39 -1.56
C SER A 122 -0.79 -15.00 -1.75
N LEU A 123 0.02 -14.04 -2.20
CA LEU A 123 -0.37 -12.66 -2.45
C LEU A 123 -1.52 -12.54 -3.47
N GLY A 124 -1.81 -13.60 -4.23
CA GLY A 124 -2.86 -13.63 -5.24
C GLY A 124 -2.56 -12.67 -6.39
N ARG A 125 -2.76 -13.12 -7.63
CA ARG A 125 -2.86 -12.22 -8.78
C ARG A 125 -4.18 -11.47 -8.66
N ALA A 126 -4.16 -10.25 -8.12
CA ALA A 126 -5.10 -9.27 -8.61
C ALA A 126 -4.32 -8.51 -9.69
N ASP A 127 -4.77 -8.56 -10.94
CA ASP A 127 -4.36 -7.52 -11.89
C ASP A 127 -4.76 -6.20 -11.22
N VAL A 128 -3.78 -5.39 -10.83
CA VAL A 128 -4.03 -4.13 -10.12
C VAL A 128 -3.96 -3.02 -11.14
N GLN A 129 -5.08 -2.37 -11.38
CA GLN A 129 -5.10 -1.11 -12.08
C GLN A 129 -4.71 0.00 -11.11
N TRP A 130 -3.94 0.97 -11.60
CA TRP A 130 -3.53 2.10 -10.78
C TRP A 130 -3.46 3.38 -11.60
N ILE A 131 -3.72 4.50 -10.95
CA ILE A 131 -3.45 5.83 -11.49
C ILE A 131 -2.60 6.56 -10.47
N ALA A 132 -1.48 7.11 -10.94
CA ALA A 132 -0.69 8.05 -10.17
C ALA A 132 -0.63 9.41 -10.85
N LYS A 133 -0.64 10.44 -10.02
CA LYS A 133 -0.34 11.82 -10.39
C LYS A 133 0.81 12.31 -9.52
N VAL A 134 1.86 12.79 -10.14
CA VAL A 134 2.99 13.44 -9.47
C VAL A 134 2.92 14.93 -9.78
N GLU A 135 2.83 15.73 -8.74
CA GLU A 135 2.85 17.19 -8.82
C GLU A 135 4.20 17.68 -8.32
N ILE A 136 4.80 18.64 -9.02
CA ILE A 136 6.08 19.24 -8.68
C ILE A 136 5.84 20.73 -8.47
N THR A 137 6.21 21.24 -7.30
CA THR A 137 6.02 22.63 -6.88
C THR A 137 7.30 23.17 -6.26
N ASP A 138 7.27 24.46 -5.90
CA ASP A 138 8.30 25.11 -5.08
C ASP A 138 9.71 25.00 -5.66
N LYS A 139 9.85 25.28 -6.96
CA LYS A 139 11.17 25.36 -7.60
C LYS A 139 11.97 26.49 -6.95
N ILE A 140 13.04 26.11 -6.25
CA ILE A 140 14.01 27.02 -5.65
C ILE A 140 15.43 26.60 -6.03
N ARG A 141 16.39 27.52 -5.84
CA ARG A 141 17.81 27.20 -6.01
C ARG A 141 18.26 26.15 -5.00
N PRO A 142 19.17 25.24 -5.38
CA PRO A 142 19.56 24.13 -4.54
C PRO A 142 20.28 24.63 -3.30
N ALA A 143 19.84 24.19 -2.12
CA ALA A 143 20.44 24.59 -0.86
C ALA A 143 21.92 24.18 -0.75
N ILE A 144 22.30 23.10 -1.46
CA ILE A 144 23.65 22.50 -1.41
C ILE A 144 24.59 23.11 -2.48
N GLY A 145 24.12 24.05 -3.30
CA GLY A 145 24.91 24.64 -4.39
C GLY A 145 25.25 23.63 -5.50
N ASN A 146 26.10 24.03 -6.45
CA ASN A 146 26.46 23.17 -7.58
C ASN A 146 27.39 22.03 -7.12
N ARG A 147 27.16 20.81 -7.62
CA ARG A 147 27.98 19.63 -7.29
C ARG A 147 29.33 19.70 -8.01
N ALA A 148 30.40 19.21 -7.39
CA ALA A 148 31.72 19.14 -8.03
C ALA A 148 31.63 18.40 -9.38
N GLY A 149 32.17 19.00 -10.46
CA GLY A 149 32.06 18.48 -11.83
C GLY A 149 30.86 19.00 -12.63
N SER A 150 29.99 19.83 -12.03
CA SER A 150 28.97 20.63 -12.73
C SER A 150 29.38 22.11 -12.86
N ASP A 151 30.61 22.45 -12.49
CA ASP A 151 31.13 23.80 -12.46
C ASP A 151 31.72 24.24 -13.81
N MET A 152 31.40 25.47 -14.21
CA MET A 152 31.84 26.09 -15.48
C MET A 152 33.36 26.37 -15.57
N GLY A 153 34.12 26.09 -14.51
CA GLY A 153 35.56 26.41 -14.42
C GLY A 153 36.49 25.33 -14.98
N GLY A 154 35.99 24.13 -15.28
CA GLY A 154 36.78 23.02 -15.79
C GLY A 154 37.05 23.08 -17.30
N PRO A 155 38.01 22.30 -17.82
CA PRO A 155 38.37 22.27 -19.24
C PRO A 155 37.26 21.72 -20.17
N ASN A 156 36.22 21.07 -19.61
CA ASN A 156 35.03 20.59 -20.33
C ASN A 156 33.76 20.96 -19.52
N PRO A 157 33.34 22.24 -19.52
CA PRO A 157 32.21 22.67 -18.72
C PRO A 157 30.92 22.09 -19.29
N VAL A 158 30.23 21.26 -18.51
CA VAL A 158 28.85 20.87 -18.81
C VAL A 158 27.97 21.81 -18.01
N SER A 159 27.20 22.65 -18.71
CA SER A 159 26.17 23.48 -18.08
C SER A 159 25.06 22.56 -17.59
N VAL A 160 24.93 22.38 -16.29
CA VAL A 160 23.86 21.58 -15.70
C VAL A 160 23.36 22.35 -14.50
N ASP A 161 22.14 22.90 -14.58
CA ASP A 161 21.53 23.61 -13.47
C ASP A 161 20.61 22.69 -12.70
N TYR A 162 20.76 22.67 -11.38
CA TYR A 162 19.92 21.85 -10.49
C TYR A 162 18.96 22.78 -9.74
N CYS A 163 17.79 22.28 -9.40
CA CYS A 163 16.85 22.98 -8.53
C CYS A 163 16.32 22.03 -7.45
N THR A 164 16.08 22.58 -6.27
CA THR A 164 15.30 21.88 -5.26
C THR A 164 13.82 22.09 -5.57
N VAL A 165 13.05 21.01 -5.55
CA VAL A 165 11.59 21.03 -5.75
C VAL A 165 10.90 20.21 -4.67
N THR A 166 9.64 20.53 -4.41
CA THR A 166 8.73 19.65 -3.68
C THR A 166 7.98 18.77 -4.67
N MET A 167 8.09 17.46 -4.54
CA MET A 167 7.35 16.48 -5.33
C MET A 167 6.28 15.82 -4.46
N SER A 168 5.02 15.92 -4.86
CA SER A 168 3.91 15.22 -4.22
C SER A 168 3.29 14.20 -5.17
N ALA A 169 3.35 12.92 -4.80
CA ALA A 169 2.69 11.85 -5.52
C ALA A 169 1.37 11.50 -4.83
N ARG A 170 0.35 11.25 -5.64
CA ARG A 170 -0.92 10.67 -5.19
C ARG A 170 -1.22 9.49 -6.08
N LEU A 171 -1.48 8.34 -5.46
CA LEU A 171 -1.77 7.10 -6.15
C LEU A 171 -3.05 6.49 -5.63
N ILE A 172 -3.84 5.95 -6.55
CA ILE A 172 -4.98 5.11 -6.23
C ILE A 172 -4.78 3.80 -7.01
N ALA A 173 -4.84 2.68 -6.31
CA ALA A 173 -4.73 1.33 -6.86
C ALA A 173 -6.02 0.55 -6.56
N TRP A 174 -6.52 -0.22 -7.53
CA TRP A 174 -7.72 -1.05 -7.36
C TRP A 174 -7.61 -2.37 -8.16
N PRO A 175 -8.33 -3.42 -7.74
CA PRO A 175 -8.39 -4.66 -8.51
C PRO A 175 -9.04 -4.44 -9.89
N ASP A 176 -8.47 -5.05 -10.92
CA ASP A 176 -9.03 -5.04 -12.28
C ASP A 176 -10.45 -5.62 -12.30
N GLY A 177 -11.32 -5.02 -13.11
CA GLY A 177 -12.74 -5.33 -13.17
C GLY A 177 -13.58 -4.94 -11.95
N SER A 178 -12.99 -4.29 -10.93
CA SER A 178 -13.72 -3.79 -9.76
C SER A 178 -13.83 -2.26 -9.76
N ALA A 179 -14.92 -1.72 -9.18
CA ALA A 179 -15.08 -0.28 -9.04
C ALA A 179 -14.14 0.27 -7.94
N ILE A 180 -13.49 1.41 -8.22
CA ILE A 180 -12.58 2.12 -7.31
C ILE A 180 -13.19 2.32 -5.91
N ALA A 181 -14.50 2.60 -5.85
CA ALA A 181 -15.23 2.90 -4.61
C ALA A 181 -15.33 1.73 -3.60
N THR A 182 -15.14 0.49 -4.06
CA THR A 182 -15.37 -0.72 -3.24
C THR A 182 -14.11 -1.41 -2.76
N ALA A 183 -12.97 -1.19 -3.42
CA ALA A 183 -11.75 -1.97 -3.16
C ALA A 183 -10.43 -1.19 -3.38
N GLY A 184 -10.50 0.13 -3.63
CA GLY A 184 -9.32 0.95 -3.85
C GLY A 184 -8.47 1.12 -2.59
N SER A 185 -7.16 1.11 -2.77
CA SER A 185 -6.18 1.63 -1.80
C SER A 185 -5.63 2.95 -2.34
N GLN A 186 -5.48 3.93 -1.46
CA GLN A 186 -4.96 5.24 -1.80
C GLN A 186 -3.71 5.52 -0.98
N GLU A 187 -2.75 6.17 -1.61
CA GLU A 187 -1.57 6.66 -0.95
C GLU A 187 -1.15 8.04 -1.46
N SER A 188 -0.51 8.80 -0.57
CA SER A 188 0.11 10.07 -0.91
C SER A 188 1.48 10.17 -0.27
N MET A 189 2.48 10.54 -1.06
CA MET A 189 3.84 10.75 -0.60
C MET A 189 4.30 12.15 -1.01
N SER A 190 5.17 12.76 -0.22
CA SER A 190 5.80 14.04 -0.52
C SER A 190 7.30 13.96 -0.23
N VAL A 191 8.12 14.43 -1.16
CA VAL A 191 9.58 14.43 -1.06
C VAL A 191 10.10 15.77 -1.55
N VAL A 192 11.14 16.28 -0.89
CA VAL A 192 11.94 17.39 -1.40
C VAL A 192 13.16 16.79 -2.09
N ALA A 193 13.36 17.10 -3.37
CA ALA A 193 14.43 16.53 -4.18
C ALA A 193 15.18 17.61 -4.96
N ASP A 194 16.49 17.39 -5.13
CA ASP A 194 17.30 18.16 -6.06
C ASP A 194 17.26 17.45 -7.42
N ILE A 195 16.68 18.11 -8.43
CA ILE A 195 16.52 17.57 -9.79
C ILE A 195 17.17 18.47 -10.82
N LEU A 196 17.37 17.94 -12.02
CA LEU A 196 17.83 18.71 -13.16
C LEU A 196 16.78 19.75 -13.55
N CYS A 197 17.19 21.02 -13.55
CA CYS A 197 16.34 22.14 -13.92
C CYS A 197 16.44 22.43 -15.42
N SER A 198 17.67 22.56 -15.90
CA SER A 198 18.00 22.72 -17.32
C SER A 198 19.40 22.17 -17.61
N LYS A 199 19.60 21.79 -18.87
CA LYS A 199 20.86 21.32 -19.44
C LYS A 199 21.40 22.34 -20.43
#